data_AF-A0A7R9XPY6-F1
#
_entry.id   AF-A0A7R9XPY6-F1
#
_cell.length_a   1.000
_cell.length_b   1.000
_cell.length_c   1.000
_cell.angle_alpha   90.00
_cell.angle_beta   90.00
_cell.angle_gamma   90.00
#
_symmetry.space_group_name_H-M   'P 1'
#
loop_
_entity.id
_entity.type
_entity.pdbx_description
1 polymer ?
#
loop_
_entity_poly.entity_id
_entity_poly.type
_entity_poly.pdbx_seq_one_letter_code
_entity_poly.pdbx_strand_id
1 'polypeptide(L)'
;MSAAVQFSSTAVVSLRAAKAQKRQSLKTRASAATQPMWMPGATAPAHLKNELPGDYGFDPLELGKDPEDLKWYVQAELQHGRWAMLGVAGAAAPEILTNMGISNLPNWHEAPLYDGYFTDATTLFWVQMLMMNWAEVRRWQDIRKPGSVSEDPTPFSNAKLPAGVVGYPGGIFDPLGYAKGDLKTLKAKEIANGRLAMVAFAGIMVQYDHTGVGPVANLVSHMADPAHNNVFAAKFIGF
;
A
#
# COMPACT_ATOMS: atom_id res chain seq x y z
N MET A 1 90.75 -31.94 -53.91
CA MET A 1 91.03 -31.32 -52.60
C MET A 1 89.95 -30.29 -52.35
N SER A 2 88.99 -30.61 -51.47
CA SER A 2 88.86 -29.99 -50.13
C SER A 2 88.55 -28.48 -50.22
N ALA A 3 87.51 -27.91 -49.62
CA ALA A 3 86.49 -28.39 -48.72
C ALA A 3 85.33 -27.37 -48.72
N ALA A 4 84.12 -27.84 -48.41
CA ALA A 4 82.98 -27.02 -48.03
C ALA A 4 83.08 -26.62 -46.54
N VAL A 5 82.75 -25.36 -46.21
CA VAL A 5 82.29 -24.87 -44.88
C VAL A 5 81.49 -23.59 -45.16
N GLN A 6 80.15 -23.56 -45.20
CA GLN A 6 79.12 -23.64 -44.15
C GLN A 6 79.08 -22.49 -43.12
N PHE A 7 77.94 -21.76 -43.20
CA PHE A 7 77.10 -21.13 -42.17
C PHE A 7 77.72 -20.16 -41.15
N SER A 8 77.07 -19.01 -40.95
CA SER A 8 76.03 -18.91 -39.91
C SER A 8 75.56 -17.47 -39.65
N SER A 9 74.27 -17.36 -39.33
CA SER A 9 73.66 -16.39 -38.40
C SER A 9 72.68 -15.40 -39.01
N THR A 10 71.45 -15.86 -39.24
CA THR A 10 70.27 -15.03 -39.02
C THR A 10 69.57 -15.54 -37.76
N ALA A 11 69.60 -14.72 -36.72
CA ALA A 11 68.97 -15.01 -35.44
C ALA A 11 67.44 -15.06 -35.62
N VAL A 12 66.85 -16.22 -35.35
CA VAL A 12 65.39 -16.38 -35.29
C VAL A 12 64.93 -16.02 -33.88
N VAL A 13 64.36 -14.84 -33.70
CA VAL A 13 63.74 -14.43 -32.43
C VAL A 13 62.45 -15.22 -32.26
N SER A 14 62.44 -16.18 -31.34
CA SER A 14 61.24 -16.91 -30.93
C SER A 14 60.34 -16.00 -30.10
N LEU A 15 59.24 -15.53 -30.69
CA LEU A 15 58.16 -14.87 -29.95
C LEU A 15 57.33 -15.93 -29.22
N ARG A 16 57.59 -16.12 -27.92
CA ARG A 16 56.69 -16.88 -27.04
C ARG A 16 55.39 -16.08 -26.85
N ALA A 17 54.28 -16.60 -27.37
CA ALA A 17 52.96 -16.06 -27.12
C ALA A 17 52.55 -16.30 -25.66
N ALA A 18 52.54 -15.25 -24.83
CA ALA A 18 51.95 -15.31 -23.50
C ALA A 18 50.42 -15.30 -23.62
N LYS A 19 49.76 -16.38 -23.22
CA LYS A 19 48.30 -16.43 -23.11
C LYS A 19 47.85 -15.48 -21.98
N ALA A 20 47.15 -14.41 -22.34
CA ALA A 20 46.51 -13.51 -21.39
C ALA A 20 45.36 -14.25 -20.69
N GLN A 21 45.55 -14.58 -19.41
CA GLN A 21 44.50 -15.19 -18.58
C GLN A 21 43.45 -14.12 -18.26
N LYS A 22 42.22 -14.34 -18.77
CA LYS A 22 41.07 -13.45 -18.53
C LYS A 22 40.77 -13.40 -17.03
N ARG A 23 41.14 -12.29 -16.37
CA ARG A 23 40.71 -11.99 -15.00
C ARG A 23 39.18 -11.95 -14.99
N GLN A 24 38.55 -12.98 -14.44
CA GLN A 24 37.14 -12.92 -14.11
C GLN A 24 37.00 -11.88 -12.99
N SER A 25 36.42 -10.72 -13.31
CA SER A 25 35.98 -9.79 -12.28
C SER A 25 34.85 -10.48 -11.53
N LEU A 26 35.12 -10.96 -10.32
CA LEU A 26 34.09 -11.26 -9.35
C LEU A 26 33.33 -9.95 -9.11
N LYS A 27 32.20 -9.78 -9.80
CA LYS A 27 31.23 -8.76 -9.43
C LYS A 27 30.51 -9.28 -8.20
N THR A 28 31.08 -9.02 -7.02
CA THR A 28 30.34 -9.10 -5.77
C THR A 28 29.19 -8.10 -5.88
N ARG A 29 28.00 -8.57 -6.24
CA ARG A 29 26.79 -7.77 -6.05
C ARG A 29 26.57 -7.68 -4.55
N ALA A 30 26.98 -6.56 -3.95
CA ALA A 30 26.42 -6.14 -2.67
C ALA A 30 24.94 -5.83 -2.91
N SER A 31 24.09 -6.85 -2.82
CA SER A 31 22.63 -6.69 -2.78
C SER A 31 22.21 -6.31 -1.38
N ALA A 32 22.67 -5.14 -0.93
CA ALA A 32 22.19 -4.48 0.29
C ALA A 32 22.33 -2.97 0.07
N ALA A 33 21.75 -2.48 -1.02
CA ALA A 33 21.55 -1.05 -1.17
C ALA A 33 20.41 -0.65 -0.22
N THR A 34 20.79 -0.20 0.98
CA THR A 34 20.19 0.88 1.78
C THR A 34 18.70 1.17 1.54
N GLN A 35 17.85 0.16 1.67
CA GLN A 35 16.42 0.40 1.74
C GLN A 35 16.11 0.91 3.15
N PRO A 36 15.22 1.90 3.30
CA PRO A 36 14.74 2.27 4.63
C PRO A 36 14.05 1.03 5.21
N MET A 37 14.65 0.44 6.24
CA MET A 37 14.08 -0.70 6.94
C MET A 37 13.17 -0.20 8.06
N TRP A 38 12.10 -0.93 8.35
CA TRP A 38 11.21 -0.61 9.48
C TRP A 38 11.97 -0.57 10.81
N MET A 39 12.99 -1.41 10.96
CA MET A 39 13.92 -1.45 12.08
C MET A 39 15.34 -1.17 11.58
N PRO A 40 16.01 -0.10 12.06
CA PRO A 40 17.39 0.19 11.70
C PRO A 40 18.31 -1.00 12.05
N GLY A 41 19.03 -1.54 11.06
CA GLY A 41 19.95 -2.67 11.22
C GLY A 41 19.35 -4.06 11.01
N ALA A 42 18.04 -4.18 10.77
CA ALA A 42 17.43 -5.46 10.40
C ALA A 42 17.74 -5.83 8.94
N THR A 43 17.89 -7.12 8.66
CA THR A 43 18.01 -7.64 7.29
C THR A 43 16.63 -7.85 6.66
N ALA A 44 16.44 -7.40 5.43
CA ALA A 44 15.19 -7.63 4.71
C ALA A 44 14.96 -9.15 4.47
N PRO A 45 13.73 -9.66 4.71
CA PRO A 45 13.35 -11.01 4.35
C PRO A 45 13.56 -11.27 2.85
N ALA A 46 13.95 -12.49 2.47
CA ALA A 46 14.34 -12.83 1.10
C ALA A 46 13.20 -12.70 0.06
N HIS A 47 11.94 -12.73 0.50
CA HIS A 47 10.76 -12.56 -0.35
C HIS A 47 10.42 -11.10 -0.65
N LEU A 48 10.93 -10.14 0.14
CA LEU A 48 10.72 -8.70 -0.05
C LEU A 48 11.90 -8.09 -0.83
N LYS A 49 11.65 -7.82 -2.12
CA LYS A 49 12.68 -7.38 -3.08
C LYS A 49 12.65 -5.88 -3.36
N ASN A 50 11.83 -5.11 -2.65
CA ASN A 50 11.64 -3.67 -2.83
C ASN A 50 11.05 -3.25 -4.18
N GLU A 51 10.35 -4.18 -4.84
CA GLU A 51 9.61 -3.90 -6.06
C GLU A 51 8.20 -3.38 -5.77
N LEU A 52 7.69 -3.65 -4.56
CA LEU A 52 6.37 -3.22 -4.09
C LEU A 52 6.44 -1.80 -3.52
N PRO A 53 5.43 -0.95 -3.81
CA PRO A 53 5.34 0.36 -3.17
C PRO A 53 5.10 0.20 -1.67
N GLY A 54 5.86 0.93 -0.84
CA GLY A 54 5.74 0.85 0.63
C GLY A 54 6.42 -0.37 1.27
N ASP A 55 7.38 -1.00 0.56
CA ASP A 55 8.24 -2.05 1.11
C ASP A 55 9.29 -1.43 2.06
N TYR A 56 9.21 -1.76 3.34
CA TYR A 56 10.17 -1.40 4.39
C TYR A 56 10.73 -2.67 5.06
N GLY A 57 10.59 -3.84 4.43
CA GLY A 57 11.03 -5.12 5.00
C GLY A 57 10.29 -5.56 6.26
N PHE A 58 9.07 -5.09 6.48
CA PHE A 58 8.25 -5.45 7.64
C PHE A 58 7.43 -6.71 7.34
N ASP A 59 7.97 -7.87 7.69
CA ASP A 59 7.22 -9.13 7.78
C ASP A 59 7.86 -10.05 8.84
N PRO A 60 7.73 -9.70 10.14
CA PRO A 60 8.33 -10.50 11.22
C PRO A 60 7.67 -11.87 11.39
N LEU A 61 6.48 -12.09 10.80
CA LEU A 61 5.71 -13.32 10.91
C LEU A 61 5.78 -14.19 9.64
N GLU A 62 6.56 -13.80 8.63
CA GLU A 62 6.69 -14.46 7.33
C GLU A 62 5.36 -14.78 6.63
N LEU A 63 4.33 -13.94 6.82
CA LEU A 63 3.01 -14.20 6.24
C LEU A 63 3.05 -14.16 4.71
N GLY A 64 3.93 -13.35 4.13
CA GLY A 64 4.05 -13.17 2.67
C GLY A 64 5.08 -14.07 1.99
N LYS A 65 5.49 -15.18 2.61
CA LYS A 65 6.55 -16.05 2.08
C LYS A 65 6.21 -16.63 0.71
N ASP A 66 4.94 -17.00 0.52
CA ASP A 66 4.44 -17.49 -0.75
C ASP A 66 4.05 -16.32 -1.68
N PRO A 67 4.53 -16.29 -2.94
CA PRO A 67 4.25 -15.19 -3.86
C PRO A 67 2.77 -14.98 -4.20
N GLU A 68 1.94 -16.00 -4.03
CA GLU A 68 0.49 -15.92 -4.23
C GLU A 68 -0.20 -15.21 -3.06
N ASP A 69 0.16 -15.57 -1.83
CA ASP A 69 -0.32 -14.93 -0.61
C ASP A 69 0.15 -13.47 -0.54
N LEU A 70 1.38 -13.18 -0.95
CA LEU A 70 1.88 -11.81 -1.03
C LEU A 70 1.03 -10.94 -1.97
N LYS A 71 0.64 -11.47 -3.14
CA LYS A 71 -0.24 -10.75 -4.07
C LYS A 71 -1.61 -10.50 -3.44
N TRP A 72 -2.15 -11.49 -2.72
CA TRP A 72 -3.41 -11.34 -2.01
C TRP A 72 -3.33 -10.27 -0.91
N TYR A 73 -2.29 -10.31 -0.08
CA TYR A 73 -2.09 -9.33 1.00
C TYR A 73 -1.86 -7.90 0.49
N VAL A 74 -1.19 -7.73 -0.65
CA VAL A 74 -1.07 -6.40 -1.27
C VAL A 74 -2.45 -5.84 -1.66
N GLN A 75 -3.33 -6.67 -2.24
CA GLN A 75 -4.68 -6.24 -2.58
C GLN A 75 -5.55 -6.01 -1.34
N ALA A 76 -5.37 -6.85 -0.31
CA ALA A 76 -6.06 -6.69 0.97
C ALA A 76 -5.65 -5.38 1.64
N GLU A 77 -4.35 -5.07 1.73
CA GLU A 77 -3.82 -3.85 2.32
C GLU A 77 -4.36 -2.61 1.61
N LEU A 78 -4.36 -2.60 0.26
CA LEU A 78 -4.91 -1.49 -0.51
C LEU A 78 -6.38 -1.24 -0.19
N GLN A 79 -7.20 -2.30 -0.10
CA GLN A 79 -8.63 -2.13 0.13
C GLN A 79 -8.94 -1.71 1.58
N HIS A 80 -8.28 -2.31 2.57
CA HIS A 80 -8.43 -1.91 3.96
C HIS A 80 -7.95 -0.48 4.19
N GLY A 81 -6.83 -0.09 3.58
CA GLY A 81 -6.32 1.28 3.62
C GLY A 81 -7.30 2.29 3.01
N ARG A 82 -7.88 2.00 1.85
CA ARG A 82 -8.87 2.86 1.19
C ARG A 82 -10.14 3.04 2.02
N TRP A 83 -10.69 1.94 2.56
CA TRP A 83 -11.85 2.01 3.45
C TRP A 83 -11.55 2.76 4.74
N ALA A 84 -10.38 2.55 5.32
CA ALA A 84 -9.97 3.26 6.53
C ALA A 84 -9.81 4.75 6.27
N MET A 85 -9.24 5.17 5.13
CA MET A 85 -9.15 6.59 4.76
C MET A 85 -10.55 7.24 4.66
N LEU A 86 -11.51 6.56 4.04
CA LEU A 86 -12.90 7.04 3.95
C LEU A 86 -13.58 7.04 5.33
N GLY A 87 -13.36 6.01 6.14
CA GLY A 87 -13.94 5.87 7.47
C GLY A 87 -13.45 6.94 8.44
N VAL A 88 -12.14 7.20 8.49
CA VAL A 88 -11.55 8.25 9.33
C VAL A 88 -12.03 9.63 8.86
N ALA A 89 -12.05 9.89 7.55
CA ALA A 89 -12.59 11.14 7.03
C ALA A 89 -14.07 11.31 7.38
N GLY A 90 -14.88 10.25 7.24
CA GLY A 90 -16.30 10.24 7.58
C GLY A 90 -16.58 10.35 9.08
N ALA A 91 -15.66 9.90 9.94
CA ALA A 91 -15.79 10.04 11.39
C ALA A 91 -15.38 11.44 11.88
N ALA A 92 -14.26 11.97 11.37
CA ALA A 92 -13.71 13.24 11.82
C ALA A 92 -14.37 14.47 11.17
N ALA A 93 -14.73 14.40 9.88
CA ALA A 93 -15.24 15.57 9.16
C ALA A 93 -16.58 16.11 9.72
N PRO A 94 -17.60 15.27 10.01
CA PRO A 94 -18.85 15.76 10.62
C PRO A 94 -18.60 16.41 11.97
N GLU A 95 -17.76 15.81 12.81
CA GLU A 95 -17.44 16.36 14.14
C GLU A 95 -16.69 17.70 14.04
N ILE A 96 -15.75 17.84 13.09
CA ILE A 96 -15.07 19.11 12.80
C ILE A 96 -16.09 20.17 12.35
N LEU A 97 -16.97 19.83 11.42
CA LEU A 97 -17.99 20.77 10.90
C LEU A 97 -19.00 21.19 11.97
N THR A 98 -19.37 20.28 12.86
CA THR A 98 -20.25 20.55 14.00
C THR A 98 -19.58 21.41 15.05
N ASN A 99 -18.32 21.16 15.37
CA ASN A 99 -17.55 22.03 16.28
C ASN A 99 -17.34 23.44 15.71
N MET A 100 -17.30 23.60 14.38
CA MET A 100 -17.25 24.92 13.72
C MET A 100 -18.62 25.58 13.56
N GLY A 101 -19.72 24.95 14.00
CA GLY A 101 -21.07 25.50 13.94
C GLY A 101 -21.70 25.53 12.55
N ILE A 102 -21.14 24.79 11.58
CA ILE A 102 -21.60 24.79 10.18
C ILE A 102 -22.73 23.78 9.96
N SER A 103 -22.72 22.66 10.70
CA SER A 103 -23.71 21.58 10.56
C SER A 103 -24.01 20.92 11.89
N ASN A 104 -25.25 20.54 12.17
CA ASN A 104 -25.61 19.79 13.38
C ASN A 104 -25.74 18.29 13.06
N LEU A 105 -24.63 17.66 12.66
CA LEU A 105 -24.58 16.25 12.31
C LEU A 105 -24.28 15.43 13.57
N PRO A 106 -24.92 14.26 13.76
CA PRO A 106 -24.63 13.39 14.88
C PRO A 106 -23.20 12.84 14.80
N ASN A 107 -22.66 12.44 15.96
CA ASN A 107 -21.37 11.74 16.00
C ASN A 107 -21.43 10.45 15.16
N TRP A 108 -20.28 10.02 14.66
CA TRP A 108 -20.17 8.84 13.80
C TRP A 108 -20.77 7.56 14.42
N HIS A 109 -20.70 7.42 15.75
CA HIS A 109 -21.29 6.29 16.48
C HIS A 109 -22.83 6.38 16.59
N GLU A 110 -23.39 7.59 16.63
CA GLU A 110 -24.82 7.84 16.73
C GLU A 110 -25.49 7.93 15.35
N ALA A 111 -24.69 8.06 14.29
CA ALA A 111 -25.15 8.12 12.91
C ALA A 111 -26.08 6.97 12.48
N PRO A 112 -25.94 5.71 12.95
CA PRO A 112 -26.87 4.63 12.64
C PRO A 112 -28.25 4.77 13.30
N LEU A 113 -28.34 5.48 14.43
CA LEU A 113 -29.57 5.72 15.19
C LEU A 113 -30.30 7.00 14.75
N TYR A 114 -29.74 7.72 13.79
CA TYR A 114 -30.31 8.96 13.29
C TYR A 114 -31.58 8.70 12.47
N ASP A 115 -32.71 9.26 12.91
CA ASP A 115 -34.03 9.02 12.30
C ASP A 115 -34.30 9.87 11.03
N GLY A 116 -33.34 10.71 10.62
CA GLY A 116 -33.51 11.60 9.47
C GLY A 116 -33.26 10.96 8.10
N TYR A 117 -33.09 9.63 8.02
CA TYR A 117 -32.92 8.95 6.74
C TYR A 117 -34.27 8.72 6.05
N PHE A 118 -34.24 8.65 4.71
CA PHE A 118 -35.45 8.49 3.89
C PHE A 118 -36.07 7.08 3.96
N THR A 119 -35.35 6.09 4.50
CA THR A 119 -35.83 4.71 4.61
C THR A 119 -35.18 3.98 5.78
N ASP A 120 -35.68 2.79 6.12
CA ASP A 120 -35.21 2.00 7.25
C ASP A 120 -33.79 1.43 7.05
N ALA A 121 -33.05 1.29 8.14
CA ALA A 121 -31.67 0.80 8.11
C ALA A 121 -31.53 -0.58 7.44
N THR A 122 -32.54 -1.44 7.53
CA THR A 122 -32.52 -2.77 6.92
C THR A 122 -32.57 -2.68 5.40
N THR A 123 -33.43 -1.82 4.85
CA THR A 123 -33.50 -1.58 3.41
C THR A 123 -32.21 -0.95 2.88
N LEU A 124 -31.63 0.04 3.58
CA LEU A 124 -30.31 0.59 3.20
C LEU A 124 -29.24 -0.49 3.18
N PHE A 125 -29.20 -1.34 4.21
CA PHE A 125 -28.24 -2.43 4.30
C PHE A 125 -28.33 -3.40 3.12
N TRP A 126 -29.54 -3.84 2.74
CA TRP A 126 -29.70 -4.77 1.61
C TRP A 126 -29.34 -4.14 0.26
N VAL A 127 -29.71 -2.88 0.05
CA VAL A 127 -29.34 -2.13 -1.16
C VAL A 127 -27.82 -1.98 -1.24
N GLN A 128 -27.17 -1.62 -0.13
CA GLN A 128 -25.72 -1.56 -0.03
C GLN A 128 -25.09 -2.93 -0.31
N MET A 129 -25.58 -4.00 0.30
CA MET A 129 -25.06 -5.35 0.10
C MET A 129 -25.17 -5.80 -1.36
N LEU A 130 -26.28 -5.50 -2.04
CA LEU A 130 -26.46 -5.85 -3.45
C LEU A 130 -25.46 -5.10 -4.35
N MET A 131 -25.32 -3.79 -4.15
CA MET A 131 -24.39 -2.97 -4.95
C MET A 131 -22.93 -3.33 -4.68
N MET A 132 -22.57 -3.52 -3.41
CA MET A 132 -21.22 -3.90 -3.00
C MET A 132 -20.89 -5.34 -3.44
N ASN A 133 -21.85 -6.25 -3.40
CA ASN A 133 -21.66 -7.61 -3.91
C ASN A 133 -21.27 -7.59 -5.39
N TRP A 134 -21.97 -6.80 -6.21
CA TRP A 134 -21.63 -6.67 -7.62
C TRP A 134 -20.21 -6.09 -7.81
N ALA A 135 -19.88 -5.00 -7.12
CA ALA A 135 -18.57 -4.35 -7.24
C ALA A 135 -17.42 -5.28 -6.78
N GLU A 136 -17.59 -5.96 -5.65
CA GLU A 136 -16.59 -6.86 -5.06
C GLU A 136 -16.42 -8.15 -5.88
N VAL A 137 -17.50 -8.72 -6.43
CA VAL A 137 -17.40 -9.90 -7.30
C VAL A 137 -16.60 -9.58 -8.56
N ARG A 138 -16.82 -8.39 -9.16
CA ARG A 138 -16.04 -7.92 -10.31
C ARG A 138 -14.57 -7.70 -9.94
N ARG A 139 -14.29 -7.11 -8.78
CA ARG A 139 -12.91 -6.97 -8.28
C ARG A 139 -12.26 -8.33 -8.04
N TRP A 140 -12.98 -9.28 -7.46
CA TRP A 140 -12.49 -10.63 -7.19
C TRP A 140 -12.17 -11.40 -8.49
N GLN A 141 -12.98 -11.23 -9.53
CA GLN A 141 -12.71 -11.78 -10.86
C GLN A 141 -11.40 -11.22 -11.43
N ASP A 142 -11.17 -9.91 -11.31
CA ASP A 142 -9.92 -9.27 -11.75
C ASP A 142 -8.69 -9.75 -10.96
N ILE A 143 -8.81 -9.95 -9.64
CA ILE A 143 -7.71 -10.48 -8.81
C ILE A 143 -7.34 -11.91 -9.25
N ARG A 144 -8.33 -12.76 -9.54
CA ARG A 144 -8.09 -14.15 -9.99
C ARG A 144 -7.61 -14.23 -11.43
N LYS A 145 -8.14 -13.40 -12.32
CA LYS A 145 -7.79 -13.36 -13.75
C LYS A 145 -7.62 -11.90 -14.18
N PRO A 146 -6.41 -11.35 -14.06
CA PRO A 146 -6.14 -9.95 -14.40
C PRO A 146 -6.63 -9.61 -15.81
N GLY A 147 -7.44 -8.57 -15.93
CA GLY A 147 -7.99 -8.11 -17.20
C GLY A 147 -9.27 -8.80 -17.67
N SER A 148 -9.85 -9.72 -16.88
CA SER A 148 -11.13 -10.35 -17.22
C SER A 148 -12.33 -9.40 -17.11
N VAL A 149 -12.16 -8.22 -16.51
CA VAL A 149 -13.23 -7.27 -16.20
C VAL A 149 -12.96 -5.89 -16.82
N SER A 150 -12.07 -5.83 -17.81
CA SER A 150 -11.72 -4.57 -18.48
C SER A 150 -12.82 -4.04 -19.41
N GLU A 151 -13.82 -4.86 -19.72
CA GLU A 151 -14.97 -4.51 -20.55
C GLU A 151 -16.20 -4.29 -19.68
N ASP A 152 -16.92 -3.19 -19.91
CA ASP A 152 -18.15 -2.86 -19.20
C ASP A 152 -19.27 -3.85 -19.62
N PRO A 153 -19.92 -4.55 -18.67
CA PRO A 153 -21.02 -5.46 -18.96
C PRO A 153 -22.32 -4.72 -19.28
N THR A 154 -22.38 -3.39 -19.13
CA THR A 154 -23.57 -2.62 -19.50
C THR A 154 -23.63 -2.37 -21.01
N PRO A 155 -24.76 -2.63 -21.68
CA PRO A 155 -24.89 -2.51 -23.15
C PRO A 155 -24.84 -1.06 -23.67
N PHE A 156 -24.69 -0.07 -22.79
CA PHE A 156 -24.77 1.36 -23.10
C PHE A 156 -23.42 2.09 -23.04
N SER A 157 -22.35 1.41 -22.61
CA SER A 157 -21.06 2.03 -22.34
C SER A 157 -19.95 1.22 -23.01
N ASN A 158 -19.31 1.81 -24.04
CA ASN A 158 -18.10 1.26 -24.67
C ASN A 158 -16.82 1.61 -23.86
N ALA A 159 -16.95 1.92 -22.57
CA ALA A 159 -15.82 2.30 -21.74
C ALA A 159 -14.95 1.07 -21.44
N LYS A 160 -13.73 1.06 -21.97
CA LYS A 160 -12.72 0.06 -21.64
C LYS A 160 -11.79 0.58 -20.56
N LEU A 161 -11.53 -0.23 -19.54
CA LEU A 161 -10.48 0.05 -18.58
C LEU A 161 -9.12 -0.21 -19.25
N PRO A 162 -8.14 0.70 -19.11
CA PRO A 162 -6.80 0.48 -19.64
C PRO A 162 -6.15 -0.72 -18.93
N ALA A 163 -5.31 -1.47 -19.65
CA ALA A 163 -4.54 -2.56 -19.06
C ALA A 163 -3.56 -2.01 -18.02
N GLY A 164 -3.88 -2.18 -16.74
CA GLY A 164 -3.13 -1.67 -15.59
C GLY A 164 -2.63 -2.77 -14.66
N VAL A 165 -1.96 -2.36 -13.59
CA VAL A 165 -1.58 -3.26 -12.49
C VAL A 165 -2.84 -3.57 -11.66
N VAL A 166 -3.06 -4.85 -11.32
CA VAL A 166 -4.17 -5.28 -10.45
C VAL A 166 -4.25 -4.40 -9.19
N GLY A 167 -5.45 -3.89 -8.88
CA GLY A 167 -5.68 -2.93 -7.78
C GLY A 167 -5.64 -1.45 -8.17
N TYR A 168 -5.22 -1.15 -9.41
CA TYR A 168 -5.17 0.19 -9.99
C TYR A 168 -5.89 0.23 -11.35
N PRO A 169 -7.24 0.26 -11.35
CA PRO A 169 -8.04 0.06 -12.55
C PRO A 169 -7.94 1.20 -13.59
N GLY A 170 -7.60 2.42 -13.17
CA GLY A 170 -7.49 3.58 -14.08
C GLY A 170 -8.78 3.85 -14.86
N GLY A 171 -8.66 4.52 -16.02
CA GLY A 171 -9.80 4.80 -16.90
C GLY A 171 -10.83 5.71 -16.22
N ILE A 172 -12.06 5.23 -16.06
CA ILE A 172 -13.14 5.99 -15.40
C ILE A 172 -12.83 6.29 -13.92
N PHE A 173 -11.99 5.47 -13.28
CA PHE A 173 -11.58 5.67 -11.89
C PHE A 173 -10.42 6.66 -11.72
N ASP A 174 -9.87 7.18 -12.83
CA ASP A 174 -8.89 8.26 -12.85
C ASP A 174 -9.31 9.34 -13.86
N PRO A 175 -10.38 10.12 -13.58
CA PRO A 175 -10.89 11.14 -14.49
C PRO A 175 -9.88 12.28 -14.70
N LEU A 176 -8.95 12.48 -13.76
CA LEU A 176 -7.93 13.54 -13.80
C LEU A 176 -6.62 13.08 -14.45
N GLY A 177 -6.48 11.79 -14.76
CA GLY A 177 -5.33 11.25 -15.48
C GLY A 177 -4.01 11.29 -14.68
N TYR A 178 -4.06 11.31 -13.35
CA TYR A 178 -2.87 11.35 -12.50
C TYR A 178 -2.02 10.08 -12.59
N ALA A 179 -2.57 8.97 -13.11
CA ALA A 179 -1.85 7.73 -13.35
C ALA A 179 -0.76 7.82 -14.43
N LYS A 180 -0.72 8.89 -15.24
CA LYS A 180 0.31 9.12 -16.26
C LYS A 180 1.62 9.70 -15.71
N GLY A 181 1.61 10.17 -14.46
CA GLY A 181 2.77 10.75 -13.79
C GLY A 181 3.65 9.71 -13.06
N ASP A 182 4.29 10.14 -11.98
CA ASP A 182 5.11 9.27 -11.13
C ASP A 182 4.25 8.33 -10.26
N LEU A 183 3.78 7.25 -10.88
CA LEU A 183 2.89 6.27 -10.28
C LEU A 183 3.49 5.61 -9.02
N LYS A 184 4.81 5.41 -8.98
CA LYS A 184 5.45 4.70 -7.85
C LYS A 184 5.38 5.52 -6.56
N THR A 185 5.65 6.83 -6.64
CA THR A 185 5.58 7.69 -5.46
C THR A 185 4.14 7.95 -5.02
N LEU A 186 3.20 8.07 -5.96
CA LEU A 186 1.78 8.20 -5.63
C LEU A 186 1.23 6.96 -4.92
N LYS A 187 1.59 5.76 -5.38
CA LYS A 187 1.23 4.50 -4.70
C LYS A 187 1.84 4.41 -3.29
N ALA A 188 3.10 4.81 -3.14
CA ALA A 188 3.73 4.85 -1.82
C ALA A 188 3.02 5.83 -0.86
N LYS A 189 2.58 7.00 -1.36
CA LYS A 189 1.78 7.96 -0.58
C LYS A 189 0.42 7.42 -0.21
N GLU A 190 -0.27 6.74 -1.14
CA GLU A 190 -1.54 6.09 -0.88
C GLU A 190 -1.42 5.04 0.23
N ILE A 191 -0.42 4.16 0.15
CA ILE A 191 -0.19 3.12 1.15
C ILE A 191 0.20 3.72 2.51
N ALA A 192 1.04 4.76 2.53
CA ALA A 192 1.42 5.44 3.76
C ALA A 192 0.20 6.08 4.47
N ASN A 193 -0.65 6.79 3.72
CA ASN A 193 -1.88 7.36 4.26
C ASN A 193 -2.90 6.27 4.63
N GLY A 194 -3.00 5.19 3.85
CA GLY A 194 -3.86 4.04 4.15
C GLY A 194 -3.46 3.33 5.44
N ARG A 195 -2.17 3.07 5.65
CA ARG A 195 -1.63 2.50 6.91
C ARG A 195 -1.90 3.42 8.09
N LEU A 196 -1.64 4.72 7.94
CA LEU A 196 -1.95 5.72 8.97
C LEU A 196 -3.44 5.72 9.31
N ALA A 197 -4.31 5.68 8.29
CA ALA A 197 -5.75 5.67 8.48
C ALA A 197 -6.26 4.40 9.15
N MET A 198 -5.69 3.22 8.84
CA MET A 198 -6.05 1.96 9.52
C MET A 198 -5.76 2.03 11.02
N VAL A 199 -4.58 2.56 11.39
CA VAL A 199 -4.22 2.78 12.80
C VAL A 199 -5.11 3.85 13.43
N ALA A 200 -5.38 4.94 12.72
CA ALA A 200 -6.25 6.01 13.21
C ALA A 200 -7.67 5.51 13.47
N PHE A 201 -8.25 4.72 12.56
CA PHE A 201 -9.59 4.16 12.74
C PHE A 201 -9.66 3.21 13.95
N ALA A 202 -8.67 2.35 14.12
CA ALA A 202 -8.54 1.51 15.32
C ALA A 202 -8.42 2.37 16.59
N GLY A 203 -7.65 3.45 16.54
CA GLY A 203 -7.55 4.43 17.61
C GLY A 203 -8.87 5.10 17.94
N ILE A 204 -9.65 5.53 16.95
CA ILE A 204 -10.97 6.16 17.12
C ILE A 204 -11.94 5.20 17.84
N MET A 205 -11.97 3.92 17.44
CA MET A 205 -12.81 2.90 18.10
C MET A 205 -12.42 2.73 19.58
N VAL A 206 -11.14 2.50 19.85
CA VAL A 206 -10.65 2.30 21.24
C VAL A 206 -10.83 3.56 22.10
N GLN A 207 -10.62 4.75 21.52
CA GLN A 207 -10.84 6.02 22.20
C GLN A 207 -12.31 6.20 22.55
N TYR A 208 -13.22 5.86 21.63
CA TYR A 208 -14.64 5.95 21.89
C TYR A 208 -15.08 4.98 23.00
N ASP A 209 -14.64 3.73 22.97
CA ASP A 209 -14.93 2.76 24.04
C ASP A 209 -14.42 3.24 25.40
N HIS A 210 -13.29 3.95 25.43
CA HIS A 210 -12.68 4.41 26.68
C HIS A 210 -13.25 5.72 27.23
N THR A 211 -13.62 6.66 26.35
CA THR A 211 -13.98 8.05 26.72
C THR A 211 -15.45 8.38 26.47
N GLY A 212 -16.13 7.63 25.59
CA GLY A 212 -17.52 7.87 25.18
C GLY A 212 -17.73 9.13 24.33
N VAL A 213 -16.67 9.85 23.96
CA VAL A 213 -16.75 11.09 23.17
C VAL A 213 -16.12 10.92 21.80
N GLY A 214 -16.47 11.83 20.87
CA GLY A 214 -15.93 11.83 19.52
C GLY A 214 -14.41 12.04 19.47
N PRO A 215 -13.74 11.57 18.40
CA PRO A 215 -12.29 11.67 18.27
C PRO A 215 -11.76 13.12 18.26
N VAL A 216 -12.52 14.09 17.74
CA VAL A 216 -12.08 15.50 17.73
C VAL A 216 -12.22 16.10 19.12
N ALA A 217 -13.29 15.79 19.85
CA ALA A 217 -13.46 16.20 21.23
C ALA A 217 -12.32 15.65 22.12
N ASN A 218 -11.95 14.38 21.93
CA ASN A 218 -10.78 13.79 22.58
C ASN A 218 -9.50 14.55 22.27
N LEU A 219 -9.27 14.90 21.00
CA LEU A 219 -8.11 15.68 20.59
C LEU A 219 -8.08 17.06 21.26
N VAL A 220 -9.21 17.78 21.28
CA VAL A 220 -9.30 19.11 21.92
C VAL A 220 -9.05 19.00 23.43
N SER A 221 -9.58 17.97 24.08
CA SER A 221 -9.35 17.75 25.52
C SER A 221 -7.87 17.45 25.84
N HIS A 222 -7.21 16.67 24.98
CA HIS A 222 -5.78 16.38 25.10
C HIS A 222 -4.93 17.62 24.82
N MET A 223 -5.31 18.45 23.83
CA MET A 223 -4.62 19.71 23.54
C MET A 223 -4.75 20.73 24.67
N ALA A 224 -5.87 20.73 25.40
CA ALA A 224 -6.09 21.63 26.53
C ALA A 224 -5.21 21.26 27.75
N ASP A 225 -5.01 19.97 28.00
CA ASP A 225 -4.09 19.49 29.06
C ASP A 225 -3.44 18.15 28.67
N PRO A 226 -2.28 18.18 28.00
CA PRO A 226 -1.64 16.95 27.52
C PRO A 226 -1.11 16.05 28.64
N ALA A 227 -0.78 16.62 29.80
CA ALA A 227 -0.15 15.91 30.90
C ALA A 227 -1.18 15.11 31.71
N HIS A 228 -2.38 15.67 31.86
CA HIS A 228 -3.45 15.01 32.60
C HIS A 228 -4.40 14.26 31.66
N ASN A 229 -4.86 14.83 30.54
CA ASN A 229 -5.87 14.19 29.67
C ASN A 229 -5.24 13.20 28.68
N ASN A 230 -4.72 12.10 29.19
CA ASN A 230 -4.13 11.03 28.39
C ASN A 230 -4.83 9.68 28.67
N VAL A 231 -4.28 8.60 28.12
CA VAL A 231 -4.79 7.22 28.28
C VAL A 231 -4.97 6.82 29.75
N PHE A 232 -4.26 7.45 30.69
CA PHE A 232 -4.32 7.13 32.12
C PHE A 232 -5.34 7.94 32.92
N ALA A 233 -5.94 8.98 32.34
CA ALA A 233 -6.90 9.83 33.05
C ALA A 233 -8.36 9.40 32.90
N ALA A 234 -8.71 8.68 31.84
CA ALA A 234 -10.09 8.26 31.64
C ALA A 234 -10.43 7.05 32.53
N LYS A 235 -11.53 7.19 33.27
CA LYS A 235 -12.13 6.13 34.07
C LYS A 235 -12.86 5.21 33.11
N PHE A 236 -12.46 3.93 33.01
CA PHE A 236 -13.16 2.93 32.21
C PHE A 236 -14.68 3.06 32.45
N ILE A 237 -15.42 3.45 31.42
CA ILE A 237 -16.87 3.39 31.46
C ILE A 237 -17.18 1.91 31.31
N GLY A 238 -17.49 1.27 32.44
CA GLY A 238 -17.71 -0.17 32.52
C GLY A 238 -18.86 -0.64 31.62
N PHE A 239 -18.71 -1.86 31.12
CA PHE A 239 -19.77 -2.69 30.55
C PHE A 239 -21.01 -2.75 31.46
#